data_AF-A0A371YIR2-F1
#
_entry.id   AF-A0A371YIR2-F1
#
_cell.length_a   1.000
_cell.length_b   1.000
_cell.length_c   1.000
_cell.angle_alpha   90.00
_cell.angle_beta   90.00
_cell.angle_gamma   90.00
#
_symmetry.space_group_name_H-M   'P 1'
#
loop_
_entity.id
_entity.type
_entity.pdbx_description
1 polymer ?
#
loop_
_entity_poly.entity_id
_entity_poly.type
_entity_poly.pdbx_seq_one_letter_code
_entity_poly.pdbx_strand_id
1 'polypeptide(L)' 'MVLDNSTLPINQIITRINDAAANNEAIVLTAEEVKILSKDIGETYFIPVLTNEQIVQLCEEGKLGKPMFPKKTDN' A
#
# COMPACT_ATOMS: atom_id res chain seq x y z
N MET A 1 -1.25 -9.06 -27.77
CA MET A 1 -1.77 -9.92 -26.68
C MET A 1 -2.34 -9.00 -25.62
N VAL A 2 -3.61 -9.18 -25.26
CA VAL A 2 -4.19 -8.48 -24.10
C VAL A 2 -3.66 -9.21 -22.87
N LEU A 3 -2.88 -8.53 -22.02
CA LEU A 3 -2.46 -9.11 -20.74
C LEU A 3 -3.70 -9.21 -19.84
N ASP A 4 -4.16 -10.44 -19.59
CA ASP A 4 -5.23 -10.67 -18.62
C ASP A 4 -4.63 -10.78 -17.22
N ASN A 5 -4.57 -9.63 -16.55
CA ASN A 5 -4.06 -9.54 -15.19
C ASN A 5 -4.99 -10.22 -14.16
N SER A 6 -6.24 -10.57 -14.50
CA SER A 6 -7.18 -11.20 -13.55
C SER A 6 -6.75 -12.59 -13.10
N THR A 7 -5.86 -13.23 -13.87
CA THR A 7 -5.32 -14.56 -13.57
C THR A 7 -4.17 -14.54 -12.56
N LEU A 8 -3.64 -13.35 -12.22
CA LEU A 8 -2.57 -13.23 -11.23
C LEU A 8 -3.11 -13.58 -9.84
N PRO A 9 -2.39 -14.43 -9.06
CA PRO A 9 -2.86 -14.86 -7.74
C PRO A 9 -3.21 -13.71 -6.81
N ILE A 10 -2.41 -12.63 -6.79
CA ILE A 10 -2.68 -11.44 -5.99
C ILE A 10 -4.03 -10.80 -6.35
N ASN A 11 -4.34 -10.69 -7.65
CA ASN A 11 -5.59 -10.07 -8.11
C ASN A 11 -6.80 -10.92 -7.74
N GLN A 12 -6.68 -12.25 -7.77
CA GLN A 12 -7.75 -13.15 -7.32
C GLN A 12 -8.00 -13.02 -5.81
N ILE A 13 -6.94 -12.87 -5.01
CA ILE A 13 -7.05 -12.66 -3.56
C ILE A 13 -7.73 -11.31 -3.28
N ILE A 14 -7.32 -10.23 -3.96
CA ILE A 14 -7.92 -8.90 -3.81
C ILE A 14 -9.40 -8.90 -4.22
N THR A 15 -9.77 -9.55 -5.33
CA THR A 15 -11.18 -9.67 -5.73
C THR A 15 -12.00 -10.34 -4.65
N ARG A 16 -11.52 -11.46 -4.08
CA ARG A 16 -12.22 -12.14 -2.98
C ARG A 16 -12.36 -11.28 -1.73
N ILE A 17 -11.34 -10.50 -1.38
CA ILE A 17 -11.41 -9.53 -0.28
C ILE A 17 -12.49 -8.49 -0.56
N ASN A 18 -12.52 -7.93 -1.78
CA ASN A 18 -13.50 -6.91 -2.17
C ASN A 18 -14.93 -7.45 -2.15
N ASP A 19 -15.15 -8.66 -2.68
CA ASP A 19 -16.46 -9.30 -2.69
C ASP A 19 -16.95 -9.56 -1.25
N ALA A 20 -16.09 -10.10 -0.38
CA ALA A 20 -16.45 -10.33 1.01
C ALA A 20 -16.72 -9.02 1.77
N ALA A 21 -15.93 -7.97 1.53
CA ALA A 21 -16.16 -6.65 2.12
C ALA A 21 -17.50 -6.05 1.68
N ALA A 22 -17.85 -6.16 0.39
CA ALA A 22 -19.13 -5.70 -0.14
C ALA A 22 -20.33 -6.44 0.48
N ASN A 23 -20.15 -7.73 0.80
CA ASN A 23 -21.17 -8.56 1.43
C ASN A 23 -21.12 -8.55 2.97
N ASN A 24 -20.16 -7.83 3.56
CA ASN A 24 -19.90 -7.76 5.00
C ASN A 24 -19.61 -9.15 5.64
N GLU A 25 -18.86 -9.98 4.92
CA GLU A 25 -18.51 -11.34 5.29
C GLU A 25 -17.05 -11.46 5.76
N ALA A 26 -16.81 -12.33 6.74
CA ALA A 26 -15.47 -12.69 7.15
C ALA A 26 -14.86 -13.71 6.16
N ILE A 27 -13.56 -13.58 5.88
CA ILE A 27 -12.82 -14.55 5.07
C ILE A 27 -11.68 -15.18 5.87
N VAL A 28 -11.42 -16.44 5.60
CA VAL A 28 -10.20 -17.13 6.04
C VAL A 28 -9.29 -17.27 4.84
N LEU A 29 -8.07 -16.74 4.95
CA LEU A 29 -7.03 -16.89 3.95
C LEU A 29 -6.22 -18.14 4.24
N THR A 30 -5.81 -18.84 3.19
CA THR A 30 -4.88 -19.96 3.28
C THR A 30 -3.46 -19.47 3.56
N ALA A 31 -2.60 -20.37 4.07
CA ALA A 31 -1.21 -20.02 4.36
C ALA A 31 -0.43 -19.50 3.14
N GLU A 32 -0.79 -19.95 1.93
CA GLU A 32 -0.13 -19.50 0.70
C GLU A 32 -0.59 -18.09 0.30
N GLU A 33 -1.90 -17.81 0.38
CA GLU A 33 -2.44 -16.48 0.11
C GLU A 33 -1.89 -15.42 1.08
N VAL A 34 -1.72 -15.79 2.35
CA VAL A 34 -1.08 -14.93 3.35
C VAL A 34 0.36 -14.60 2.96
N LYS A 35 1.13 -15.55 2.44
CA LYS A 35 2.51 -15.28 1.97
C LYS A 35 2.53 -14.36 0.76
N ILE A 36 1.63 -14.56 -0.20
CA ILE A 36 1.51 -13.72 -1.39
C ILE A 36 1.21 -12.28 -0.98
N LEU A 37 0.20 -12.07 -0.13
CA LEU A 37 -0.10 -10.74 0.41
C LEU A 37 1.05 -10.14 1.20
N SER A 38 1.68 -10.93 2.09
CA SER A 38 2.81 -10.44 2.90
C SER A 38 3.99 -9.98 2.04
N LYS A 39 4.24 -10.63 0.91
CA LYS A 39 5.30 -10.24 -0.01
C LYS A 39 5.01 -8.89 -0.67
N ASP A 40 3.76 -8.65 -1.05
CA ASP A 40 3.40 -7.46 -1.84
C ASP A 40 3.04 -6.25 -0.97
N ILE A 41 2.38 -6.45 0.17
CA ILE A 41 1.90 -5.37 1.05
C ILE A 41 2.37 -5.48 2.50
N GLY A 42 3.03 -6.56 2.91
CA GLY A 42 3.37 -6.81 4.32
C GLY A 42 4.36 -5.81 4.94
N GLU A 43 5.18 -5.17 4.12
CA GLU A 43 6.11 -4.12 4.58
C GLU A 43 5.50 -2.70 4.49
N THR A 44 4.27 -2.59 4.00
CA THR A 44 3.62 -1.29 3.79
C THR A 44 2.91 -0.82 5.06
N TYR A 45 3.04 0.48 5.33
CA TYR A 45 2.31 1.16 6.41
C TYR A 45 1.47 2.27 5.82
N PHE A 46 0.18 2.26 6.12
CA PHE A 46 -0.72 3.35 5.77
C PHE A 46 -0.65 4.43 6.85
N ILE A 47 -0.18 5.61 6.48
CA ILE A 47 -0.15 6.79 7.36
C ILE A 47 -1.36 7.66 7.01
N PRO A 48 -2.41 7.70 7.86
CA PRO A 48 -3.56 8.55 7.60
C PRO A 48 -3.15 10.02 7.76
N VAL A 49 -3.39 10.81 6.71
CA VAL A 49 -3.21 12.26 6.70
C VAL A 49 -4.55 12.91 6.34
N LEU A 50 -4.90 13.94 7.08
CA LEU A 50 -6.10 14.74 6.90
C LEU A 50 -5.84 15.97 6.02
N THR A 51 -4.62 16.52 6.07
CA THR A 51 -4.29 17.76 5.35
C THR A 51 -2.94 17.67 4.65
N ASN A 52 -2.74 18.55 3.65
CA ASN A 52 -1.48 18.62 2.90
C ASN A 52 -0.32 19.10 3.80
N GLU A 53 -0.60 19.93 4.80
CA GLU A 53 0.40 20.42 5.75
C GLU A 53 1.03 19.27 6.54
N GLN A 54 0.25 18.25 6.89
CA GLN A 54 0.78 17.04 7.55
C GLN A 54 1.75 16.28 6.65
N ILE A 55 1.49 16.25 5.34
CA ILE A 55 2.41 15.62 4.37
C ILE A 55 3.73 16.40 4.31
N VAL A 56 3.66 17.73 4.24
CA VAL A 56 4.85 18.59 4.24
C VAL A 56 5.68 18.37 5.51
N GLN A 57 5.03 18.33 6.67
CA GLN A 57 5.69 18.08 7.95
C GLN A 57 6.41 16.72 7.97
N LEU A 58 5.78 15.65 7.46
CA LEU A 58 6.42 14.32 7.39
C LEU A 58 7.66 14.31 6.48
N CYS A 59 7.65 15.09 5.40
CA CYS A 59 8.83 15.29 4.54
C CYS A 59 9.95 16.04 5.28
N GLU A 60 9.60 17.07 6.05
CA GLU A 60 10.57 17.85 6.83
C GLU A 60 11.20 17.06 7.98
N GLU A 61 10.41 16.21 8.63
CA GLU A 61 10.86 15.28 9.68
C GLU A 61 11.66 14.08 9.13
N GLY A 62 11.79 13.95 7.80
CA GLY A 62 12.49 12.84 7.16
C GLY A 62 11.76 11.49 7.30
N LYS A 63 10.48 11.51 7.65
CA LYS A 63 9.62 10.31 7.77
C LYS A 63 8.98 9.92 6.44
N LEU A 64 8.93 10.85 5.47
CA LEU A 64 8.34 10.65 4.15
C LEU A 64 9.28 11.14 3.04
N GLY A 65 9.56 10.27 2.08
CA GLY A 65 10.41 10.57 0.93
C GLY A 65 11.89 10.81 1.29
N LYS A 66 12.69 11.14 0.28
CA LYS A 66 14.06 11.64 0.45
C LYS A 66 14.21 12.93 -0.36
N PRO A 67 14.89 13.96 0.16
CA PRO A 67 15.15 15.15 -0.62
C PRO A 67 15.96 14.78 -1.88
N MET A 68 15.47 15.18 -3.06
CA MET A 68 16.24 15.00 -4.31
C MET A 68 17.46 15.92 -4.36
N PHE A 69 17.39 17.07 -3.69
CA PHE A 69 18.48 18.03 -3.59
C PHE A 69 18.77 18.30 -2.12
N PRO A 70 20.05 18.50 -1.73
CA PRO A 70 20.37 18.96 -0.40
C PRO A 70 19.66 20.30 -0.14
N LYS A 71 19.18 20.50 1.10
CA LYS A 71 18.61 21.79 1.50
C LYS A 71 19.67 22.86 1.19
N LYS A 72 19.27 23.91 0.44
CA LYS A 72 20.13 25.08 0.26
C LYS A 72 20.48 25.61 1.64
N THR A 73 21.75 25.51 2.00
CA THR A 73 22.32 26.28 3.09
C THR A 73 22.53 27.69 2.55
N ASP A 74 21.74 28.64 3.03
CA ASP A 74 22.01 30.05 2.79
C ASP A 74 23.36 30.38 3.47
N ASN A 75 24.38 30.62 2.66
CA ASN A 75 25.66 31.21 3.08
C ASN A 75 25.60 32.73 2.92
#